data_AF-A0A2U1T284-F1
#
_entry.id   AF-A0A2U1T284-F1
#
_cell.length_a   1.000
_cell.length_b   1.000
_cell.length_c   1.000
_cell.angle_alpha   90.00
_cell.angle_beta   90.00
_cell.angle_gamma   90.00
#
_symmetry.space_group_name_H-M   'P 1'
#
loop_
_entity.id
_entity.type
_entity.pdbx_description
1 polymer ?
#
loop_
_entity_poly.entity_id
_entity_poly.type
_entity_poly.pdbx_seq_one_letter_code
_entity_poly.pdbx_strand_id
1 'polypeptide(L)'
;MTDLTRAPALIESLTVDGRLDLALNPAAVTELGSLIAEQAREHSPSLVLSWAGDDIVLAHAVASALGIPRAVVSLDLGLITVDPQVAPSTRGVLVGSHFTSDGPVASIATMLGERGHELVLAAALMGDAAGADVPFTALG
;
A
#
# COMPACT_ATOMS: atom_id res chain seq x y z
N MET A 1 -1.15 -20.96 5.63
CA MET A 1 -0.57 -20.25 6.79
C MET A 1 0.73 -19.67 6.30
N THR A 2 0.74 -18.35 6.13
CA THR A 2 1.80 -17.62 5.45
C THR A 2 3.01 -17.48 6.34
N ASP A 3 4.20 -17.74 5.78
CA ASP A 3 5.45 -17.64 6.52
C ASP A 3 5.96 -16.18 6.51
N LEU A 4 5.34 -15.34 7.35
CA LEU A 4 5.76 -13.94 7.54
C LEU A 4 7.21 -13.81 8.05
N THR A 5 7.83 -14.90 8.52
CA THR A 5 9.22 -14.88 9.00
C THR A 5 10.24 -14.55 7.91
N ARG A 6 9.85 -14.65 6.63
CA ARG A 6 10.71 -14.36 5.48
C ARG A 6 10.73 -12.89 5.09
N ALA A 7 9.74 -12.10 5.51
CA ALA A 7 9.62 -10.72 5.08
C ALA A 7 10.86 -9.85 5.42
N PRO A 8 11.48 -9.95 6.61
CA PRO A 8 12.69 -9.18 6.92
C PRO A 8 13.85 -9.47 5.94
N ALA A 9 14.07 -10.73 5.57
CA ALA A 9 15.12 -11.11 4.63
C ALA A 9 14.85 -10.60 3.21
N LEU A 10 13.57 -10.59 2.79
CA LEU A 10 13.17 -10.02 1.50
C LEU A 10 13.39 -8.51 1.47
N ILE A 11 13.01 -7.79 2.53
CA ILE A 11 13.24 -6.34 2.68
C ILE A 11 14.75 -6.02 2.68
N GLU A 12 15.55 -6.81 3.39
CA GLU A 12 17.02 -6.65 3.39
C GLU A 12 17.60 -6.84 1.98
N SER A 13 17.10 -7.80 1.20
CA SER A 13 17.53 -8.02 -0.19
C SER A 13 17.19 -6.87 -1.15
N LEU A 14 16.27 -5.99 -0.76
CA LEU A 14 15.86 -4.79 -1.49
C LEU A 14 16.52 -3.52 -0.94
N THR A 15 17.38 -3.63 0.07
CA THR A 15 18.01 -2.48 0.72
C THR A 15 19.45 -2.34 0.27
N VAL A 16 19.80 -1.19 -0.31
CA VAL A 16 21.16 -0.83 -0.71
C VAL A 16 21.52 0.52 -0.11
N ASP A 17 22.66 0.61 0.57
CA ASP A 17 23.11 1.81 1.28
C ASP A 17 22.05 2.40 2.24
N GLY A 18 21.26 1.52 2.87
CA GLY A 18 20.18 1.90 3.79
C GLY A 18 18.93 2.45 3.10
N ARG A 19 18.83 2.36 1.78
CA ARG A 19 17.66 2.79 0.99
C ARG A 19 16.98 1.58 0.37
N LEU A 20 15.65 1.56 0.46
CA LEU A 20 14.84 0.55 -0.19
C LEU A 20 14.71 0.87 -1.68
N ASP A 21 15.08 -0.09 -2.53
CA ASP A 21 14.92 -0.01 -3.97
C ASP A 21 14.17 -1.26 -4.48
N LEU A 22 12.90 -1.06 -4.81
CA LEU A 22 11.99 -2.10 -5.28
C LEU A 22 12.34 -2.61 -6.68
N ALA A 23 13.20 -1.93 -7.43
CA ALA A 23 13.63 -2.37 -8.75
C ALA A 23 14.73 -3.44 -8.70
N LEU A 24 15.42 -3.59 -7.57
CA LEU A 24 16.58 -4.49 -7.44
C LEU A 24 16.22 -5.98 -7.58
N ASN A 25 15.11 -6.39 -6.98
CA ASN A 25 14.70 -7.79 -6.96
C ASN A 25 13.17 -7.92 -7.17
N PRO A 26 12.71 -7.97 -8.43
CA PRO A 26 11.29 -8.09 -8.75
C PRO A 26 10.62 -9.34 -8.14
N ALA A 27 11.38 -10.43 -7.96
CA ALA A 27 10.88 -11.65 -7.34
C ALA A 27 10.57 -11.42 -5.85
N ALA A 28 11.46 -10.74 -5.12
CA ALA A 28 11.22 -10.37 -3.73
C ALA A 28 10.02 -9.42 -3.58
N VAL A 29 9.86 -8.45 -4.48
CA VAL A 29 8.69 -7.55 -4.46
C VAL A 29 7.39 -8.31 -4.74
N THR A 30 7.42 -9.28 -5.65
CA THR A 30 6.26 -10.15 -5.93
C THR A 30 5.88 -10.99 -4.72
N GLU A 31 6.87 -11.53 -4.00
CA GLU A 31 6.64 -12.29 -2.77
C GLU A 31 6.08 -11.38 -1.66
N LEU A 32 6.70 -10.24 -1.39
CA LEU A 32 6.19 -9.24 -0.44
C LEU A 32 4.77 -8.76 -0.78
N GLY A 33 4.49 -8.50 -2.05
CA GLY A 33 3.16 -8.13 -2.52
C GLY A 33 2.12 -9.24 -2.27
N SER A 34 2.53 -10.51 -2.39
CA SER A 34 1.67 -11.66 -2.08
C SER A 34 1.38 -11.77 -0.58
N LEU A 35 2.37 -11.50 0.28
CA LEU A 35 2.20 -11.47 1.74
C LEU A 35 1.20 -10.38 2.16
N ILE A 36 1.35 -9.15 1.65
CA ILE A 36 0.41 -8.05 1.91
C ILE A 36 -0.99 -8.41 1.37
N ALA A 37 -1.07 -8.96 0.17
CA ALA A 37 -2.35 -9.36 -0.43
C ALA A 37 -3.09 -10.38 0.44
N GLU A 38 -2.39 -11.35 1.03
CA GLU A 38 -3.01 -12.34 1.92
C GLU A 38 -3.64 -11.70 3.16
N GLN A 39 -2.94 -10.77 3.82
CA GLN A 39 -3.49 -10.00 4.94
C GLN A 39 -4.67 -9.13 4.48
N ALA A 40 -4.53 -8.47 3.33
CA ALA A 40 -5.56 -7.59 2.79
C ALA A 40 -6.87 -8.32 2.46
N ARG A 41 -6.84 -9.62 2.09
CA ARG A 41 -8.06 -10.38 1.73
C ARG A 41 -9.09 -10.42 2.85
N GLU A 42 -8.68 -10.41 4.11
CA GLU A 42 -9.59 -10.39 5.26
C GLU A 42 -10.51 -9.15 5.27
N HIS A 43 -10.05 -8.07 4.64
CA HIS A 43 -10.76 -6.80 4.57
C HIS A 43 -11.65 -6.67 3.31
N SER A 44 -11.68 -7.67 2.43
CA SER A 44 -12.43 -7.69 1.17
C SER A 44 -12.25 -6.42 0.32
N PRO A 45 -11.02 -6.10 -0.10
CA PRO A 45 -10.73 -4.89 -0.85
C PRO A 45 -11.16 -5.01 -2.32
N SER A 46 -11.49 -3.86 -2.92
CA SER A 46 -11.84 -3.75 -4.34
C SER A 46 -10.91 -2.84 -5.13
N LEU A 47 -9.96 -2.16 -4.47
CA LEU A 47 -8.94 -1.32 -5.09
C LEU A 47 -7.65 -1.31 -4.26
N VAL A 48 -6.50 -1.37 -4.93
CA VAL A 48 -5.20 -1.05 -4.31
C VAL A 48 -4.81 0.39 -4.62
N LEU A 49 -4.38 1.12 -3.61
CA LEU A 49 -3.92 2.50 -3.68
C LEU A 49 -2.43 2.56 -3.36
N SER A 50 -1.72 3.51 -3.95
CA SER A 50 -0.34 3.88 -3.59
C SER A 50 -0.16 5.36 -3.75
N TRP A 51 0.76 5.96 -3.00
CA TRP A 51 1.28 7.27 -3.38
C TRP A 51 2.10 7.15 -4.67
N ALA A 52 2.12 8.22 -5.47
CA ALA A 52 2.95 8.30 -6.66
C ALA A 52 4.44 8.20 -6.30
N GLY A 53 5.21 7.52 -7.14
CA GLY A 53 6.64 7.27 -6.93
C GLY A 53 6.95 5.78 -6.81
N ASP A 54 7.88 5.43 -5.93
CA ASP A 54 8.45 4.09 -5.84
C ASP A 54 7.44 3.04 -5.37
N ASP A 55 6.48 3.43 -4.52
CA ASP A 55 5.44 2.56 -3.96
C ASP A 55 4.50 1.96 -5.02
N ILE A 56 4.47 2.54 -6.22
CA ILE A 56 3.68 2.04 -7.35
C ILE A 56 4.04 0.58 -7.68
N VAL A 57 5.32 0.21 -7.57
CA VAL A 57 5.79 -1.15 -7.90
C VAL A 57 5.23 -2.15 -6.91
N LEU A 58 5.28 -1.83 -5.61
CA LEU A 58 4.72 -2.69 -4.56
C LEU A 58 3.20 -2.80 -4.69
N ALA A 59 2.50 -1.67 -4.87
CA ALA A 59 1.06 -1.68 -5.08
C ALA A 59 0.63 -2.46 -6.33
N HIS A 60 1.44 -2.45 -7.38
CA HIS A 60 1.20 -3.29 -8.55
C HIS A 60 1.30 -4.78 -8.21
N ALA A 61 2.33 -5.19 -7.45
CA ALA A 61 2.47 -6.58 -7.00
C ALA A 61 1.28 -7.02 -6.13
N VAL A 62 0.85 -6.19 -5.19
CA VAL A 62 -0.32 -6.46 -4.34
C VAL A 62 -1.61 -6.56 -5.17
N ALA A 63 -1.85 -5.61 -6.07
CA ALA A 63 -3.01 -5.60 -6.95
C ALA A 63 -3.07 -6.85 -7.83
N SER A 64 -1.92 -7.26 -8.39
CA SER A 64 -1.79 -8.48 -9.18
C SER A 64 -2.10 -9.73 -8.35
N ALA A 65 -1.62 -9.81 -7.11
CA ALA A 65 -1.88 -10.95 -6.23
C ALA A 65 -3.34 -11.02 -5.74
N LEU A 66 -4.00 -9.86 -5.58
CA LEU A 66 -5.42 -9.78 -5.24
C LEU A 66 -6.35 -9.99 -6.45
N GLY A 67 -5.87 -9.75 -7.67
CA GLY A 67 -6.69 -9.76 -8.88
C GLY A 67 -7.66 -8.58 -8.97
N ILE A 68 -7.30 -7.43 -8.39
CA ILE A 68 -8.14 -6.22 -8.33
C ILE A 68 -7.41 -5.03 -8.97
N PRO A 69 -8.11 -3.97 -9.41
CA PRO A 69 -7.46 -2.81 -10.00
C PRO A 69 -6.58 -2.05 -8.99
N ARG A 70 -5.69 -1.21 -9.53
CA ARG A 70 -4.92 -0.23 -8.75
C ARG A 70 -5.25 1.19 -9.16
N ALA A 71 -5.07 2.14 -8.24
CA ALA A 71 -5.01 3.56 -8.53
C ALA A 71 -3.83 4.22 -7.79
N VAL A 72 -3.42 5.36 -8.33
CA VAL A 72 -2.31 6.16 -7.81
C VAL A 72 -2.87 7.41 -7.18
N VAL A 73 -2.41 7.68 -5.97
CA VAL A 73 -2.67 8.90 -5.22
C VAL A 73 -1.53 9.86 -5.48
N SER A 74 -1.85 11.11 -5.84
CA SER A 74 -0.87 12.17 -6.00
C SER A 74 -1.33 13.46 -5.34
N LEU A 75 -0.38 14.36 -5.06
CA LEU A 75 -0.67 15.74 -4.69
C LEU A 75 -0.60 16.62 -5.94
N ASP A 76 -1.71 17.24 -6.29
CA ASP A 76 -1.82 18.22 -7.35
C ASP A 76 -2.26 19.57 -6.76
N LEU A 77 -1.37 20.58 -6.82
CA LEU A 77 -1.59 21.91 -6.23
C LEU A 77 -2.06 21.90 -4.77
N GLY A 78 -1.60 20.93 -3.98
CA GLY A 78 -1.97 20.75 -2.57
C GLY A 78 -3.27 19.97 -2.34
N LEU A 79 -3.89 19.45 -3.41
CA LEU A 79 -5.06 18.59 -3.35
C LEU A 79 -4.68 17.13 -3.60
N ILE A 80 -5.32 16.23 -2.86
CA ILE A 80 -5.15 14.79 -3.07
C ILE A 80 -6.04 14.36 -4.23
N THR A 81 -5.41 13.80 -5.26
CA THR A 81 -6.07 13.24 -6.45
C THR A 81 -5.83 11.74 -6.53
N VAL A 82 -6.77 11.00 -7.15
CA VAL A 82 -6.66 9.56 -7.38
C VAL A 82 -6.93 9.26 -8.85
N ASP A 83 -6.01 8.54 -9.51
CA ASP A 83 -6.09 8.17 -10.92
C ASP A 83 -5.82 6.67 -11.13
N PRO A 84 -6.67 5.90 -11.84
CA PRO A 84 -7.95 6.33 -12.44
C PRO A 84 -9.01 6.68 -11.40
N GLN A 85 -10.06 7.37 -11.86
CA GLN A 85 -11.21 7.69 -11.01
C GLN A 85 -11.80 6.42 -10.38
N VAL A 86 -12.04 6.49 -9.08
CA VAL A 86 -12.49 5.37 -8.26
C VAL A 86 -13.98 5.10 -8.48
N ALA A 87 -14.35 3.82 -8.59
CA ALA A 87 -15.75 3.41 -8.70
C ALA A 87 -16.51 3.73 -7.39
N PRO A 88 -17.83 4.01 -7.44
CA PRO A 88 -18.63 4.24 -6.23
C PRO A 88 -18.48 3.11 -5.20
N SER A 89 -18.48 3.47 -3.90
CA SER A 89 -18.43 2.51 -2.79
C SER A 89 -17.21 1.57 -2.78
N THR A 90 -16.09 2.01 -3.32
CA THR A 90 -14.82 1.28 -3.29
C THR A 90 -14.28 1.07 -1.88
N ARG A 91 -13.70 -0.12 -1.65
CA ARG A 91 -12.97 -0.51 -0.44
C ARG A 91 -11.48 -0.56 -0.79
N GLY A 92 -10.75 0.50 -0.45
CA GLY A 92 -9.35 0.70 -0.80
C GLY A 92 -8.39 0.12 0.23
N VAL A 93 -7.25 -0.39 -0.24
CA VAL A 93 -6.07 -0.69 0.57
C VAL A 93 -4.96 0.23 0.15
N LEU A 94 -4.42 1.04 1.07
CA LEU A 94 -3.26 1.87 0.80
C LEU A 94 -1.99 1.06 1.04
N VAL A 95 -1.14 0.97 0.03
CA VAL A 95 0.10 0.21 0.04
C VAL A 95 1.28 1.17 -0.13
N GLY A 96 2.29 1.03 0.71
CA GLY A 96 3.54 1.78 0.60
C GLY A 96 4.74 1.00 1.13
N SER A 97 5.94 1.50 0.89
CA SER A 97 7.15 1.01 1.54
C SER A 97 7.18 1.40 3.02
N HIS A 98 6.82 2.66 3.29
CA HIS A 98 6.68 3.26 4.60
C HIS A 98 5.74 4.48 4.47
N PHE A 99 5.09 4.88 5.57
CA PHE A 99 4.28 6.10 5.59
C PHE A 99 4.99 7.22 6.34
N THR A 100 4.94 8.43 5.79
CA THR A 100 5.55 9.63 6.36
C THR A 100 4.50 10.71 6.57
N SER A 101 4.90 11.83 7.19
CA SER A 101 4.06 13.03 7.31
C SER A 101 3.61 13.59 5.97
N ASP A 102 4.36 13.33 4.90
CA ASP A 102 4.11 13.86 3.55
C ASP A 102 3.16 12.96 2.75
N GLY A 103 3.02 11.69 3.15
CA GLY A 103 2.07 10.73 2.59
C GLY A 103 1.18 10.08 3.66
N PRO A 104 0.42 10.87 4.45
CA PRO A 104 -0.25 10.36 5.64
C PRO A 104 -1.48 9.51 5.27
N VAL A 105 -1.61 8.37 5.97
CA VAL A 105 -2.75 7.44 5.83
C VAL A 105 -4.08 8.14 6.13
N ALA A 106 -4.11 8.96 7.20
CA ALA A 106 -5.32 9.63 7.67
C ALA A 106 -5.96 10.53 6.60
N SER A 107 -5.16 11.28 5.83
CA SER A 107 -5.68 12.17 4.79
C SER A 107 -6.36 11.39 3.65
N ILE A 108 -5.86 10.19 3.33
CA ILE A 108 -6.49 9.31 2.34
C ILE A 108 -7.79 8.73 2.88
N ALA A 109 -7.80 8.30 4.14
CA ALA A 109 -9.02 7.82 4.79
C ALA A 109 -10.12 8.88 4.80
N THR A 110 -9.80 10.11 5.18
CA THR A 110 -10.76 11.23 5.16
C THR A 110 -11.28 11.51 3.75
N MET A 111 -10.38 11.65 2.76
CA MET A 111 -10.77 11.94 1.38
C MET A 111 -11.66 10.86 0.77
N LEU A 112 -11.36 9.58 1.03
CA LEU A 112 -12.19 8.47 0.58
C LEU A 112 -13.56 8.46 1.28
N GLY A 113 -13.58 8.67 2.61
CA GLY A 113 -14.80 8.71 3.41
C GLY A 113 -15.78 9.80 2.96
N GLU A 114 -15.28 11.01 2.69
CA GLU A 114 -16.07 12.14 2.19
C GLU A 114 -16.72 11.84 0.81
N ARG A 115 -16.15 10.91 0.05
CA ARG A 115 -16.62 10.49 -1.29
C ARG A 115 -17.42 9.19 -1.26
N GLY A 116 -17.75 8.68 -0.07
CA GLY A 116 -18.51 7.43 0.09
C GLY A 116 -17.70 6.17 -0.25
N HIS A 117 -16.37 6.24 -0.15
CA HIS A 117 -15.45 5.11 -0.22
C HIS A 117 -14.90 4.81 1.17
N GLU A 118 -14.22 3.68 1.32
CA GLU A 118 -13.65 3.25 2.59
C GLU A 118 -12.19 2.86 2.41
N LEU A 119 -11.30 3.37 3.27
CA LEU A 119 -9.95 2.83 3.41
C LEU A 119 -10.00 1.71 4.44
N VAL A 120 -9.94 0.45 3.98
CA VAL A 120 -10.15 -0.72 4.84
C VAL A 120 -8.88 -1.24 5.50
N LEU A 121 -7.72 -0.87 4.95
CA LEU A 121 -6.39 -1.25 5.44
C LEU A 121 -5.33 -0.27 4.89
N ALA A 122 -4.34 0.04 5.71
CA ALA A 122 -3.05 0.55 5.27
C ALA A 122 -1.98 -0.51 5.50
N ALA A 123 -1.18 -0.80 4.48
CA ALA A 123 -0.13 -1.82 4.53
C ALA A 123 1.21 -1.21 4.10
N ALA A 124 2.23 -1.44 4.93
CA ALA A 124 3.59 -1.00 4.65
C ALA A 124 4.59 -2.16 4.67
N LEU A 125 5.76 -1.98 4.07
CA LEU A 125 6.89 -2.89 4.30
C LEU A 125 7.49 -2.65 5.69
N MET A 126 7.59 -1.39 6.12
CA MET A 126 8.18 -0.99 7.40
C MET A 126 7.41 0.17 8.03
N GLY A 127 7.52 0.30 9.35
CA GLY A 127 7.08 1.49 10.09
C GLY A 127 5.71 1.37 10.75
N ASP A 128 5.07 2.51 10.98
CA ASP A 128 3.76 2.64 11.65
C ASP A 128 2.86 3.62 10.86
N ALA A 129 1.54 3.46 10.94
CA ALA A 129 0.54 4.37 10.36
C ALA A 129 0.15 5.52 11.29
N ALA A 130 1.01 5.88 12.25
CA ALA A 130 0.84 6.89 13.30
C ALA A 130 -0.38 7.82 13.11
N GLY A 131 -1.42 7.60 13.93
CA GLY A 131 -2.56 8.51 14.07
C GLY A 131 -3.75 8.29 13.13
N ALA A 132 -3.79 7.21 12.35
CA ALA A 132 -4.98 6.84 11.58
C ALA A 132 -5.87 5.84 12.34
N ASP A 133 -7.18 6.07 12.38
CA ASP A 133 -8.21 5.10 12.85
C ASP A 133 -8.45 3.97 11.82
N VAL A 134 -7.46 3.68 10.97
CA VAL A 134 -7.53 2.68 9.90
C VAL A 134 -6.69 1.48 10.35
N PRO A 135 -7.17 0.23 10.14
CA PRO A 135 -6.35 -0.95 10.37
C PRO A 135 -5.00 -0.83 9.66
N PHE A 136 -3.92 -1.19 10.36
CA PHE A 136 -2.57 -1.09 9.83
C PHE A 136 -1.81 -2.40 9.96
N THR A 137 -0.99 -2.71 8.95
CA THR A 137 -0.03 -3.81 9.00
C THR A 137 1.31 -3.40 8.40
N ALA A 138 2.39 -3.89 9.00
CA ALA A 138 3.75 -3.78 8.50
C ALA A 138 4.38 -5.17 8.43
N LEU A 139 5.24 -5.41 7.44
CA LEU A 139 5.93 -6.68 7.27
C LEU A 139 7.30 -6.76 7.97
N GLY A 140 7.86 -5.62 8.41
CA GLY A 140 9.17 -5.51 9.04
C GLY A 140 9.22 -4.51 10.19
#